data_AF-R0D0G9-F1
#
_entry.id   AF-R0D0G9-F1
#
_cell.length_a   1.000
_cell.length_b   1.000
_cell.length_c   1.000
_cell.angle_alpha   90.00
_cell.angle_beta   90.00
_cell.angle_gamma   90.00
#
_symmetry.space_group_name_H-M   'P 1'
#
loop_
_entity.id
_entity.type
_entity.pdbx_description
1 polymer ?
#
loop_
_entity_poly.entity_id
_entity_poly.type
_entity_poly.pdbx_seq_one_letter_code
_entity_poly.pdbx_strand_id
1 'polypeptide(L)' 'MIDLTLFAQQGYDAEEDATVEFTHGSSAFVAWRVGRWLRQHGGIRPTQVFPESGYAVRVDGVKVEIPAGATGEPRIASA' A
#
# COMPACT_ATOMS: atom_id res chain seq x y z
N MET A 1 9.88 -14.71 4.32
CA MET A 1 9.87 -13.26 4.08
C MET A 1 8.47 -12.90 3.62
N ILE A 2 7.84 -11.88 4.18
CA ILE A 2 6.47 -11.49 3.82
C ILE A 2 6.51 -10.80 2.46
N ASP A 3 5.73 -11.29 1.49
CA ASP A 3 5.66 -10.69 0.15
C ASP A 3 4.65 -9.53 0.14
N LEU A 4 5.16 -8.31 0.31
CA LEU A 4 4.33 -7.10 0.27
C LEU A 4 3.83 -6.79 -1.14
N THR A 5 4.48 -7.31 -2.17
CA THR A 5 4.05 -7.13 -3.55
C THR A 5 2.73 -7.83 -3.76
N LEU A 6 2.58 -9.06 -3.25
CA LEU A 6 1.33 -9.81 -3.31
C LEU A 6 0.18 -9.05 -2.64
N PHE A 7 0.40 -8.48 -1.45
CA PHE A 7 -0.65 -7.74 -0.74
C PHE A 7 -1.03 -6.44 -1.43
N ALA A 8 -0.06 -5.71 -1.98
CA ALA A 8 -0.34 -4.51 -2.75
C ALA A 8 -1.10 -4.84 -4.04
N GLN A 9 -0.75 -5.94 -4.72
CA GLN A 9 -1.50 -6.42 -5.87
C GLN A 9 -2.93 -6.83 -5.49
N GLN A 10 -3.12 -7.54 -4.38
CA GLN A 10 -4.46 -7.88 -3.88
C GLN A 10 -5.30 -6.62 -3.61
N GLY A 11 -4.71 -5.57 -3.04
CA GLY A 11 -5.42 -4.30 -2.82
C GLY A 11 -5.72 -3.54 -4.10
N TYR A 12 -4.83 -3.63 -5.09
CA TYR A 12 -5.06 -3.06 -6.42
C TYR A 12 -6.15 -3.81 -7.18
N ASP A 13 -6.19 -5.13 -7.07
CA ASP A 13 -7.15 -5.99 -7.78
C ASP A 13 -8.51 -6.06 -7.06
N ALA A 14 -8.58 -5.68 -5.78
CA ALA A 14 -9.79 -5.68 -4.96
C ALA A 14 -10.94 -4.83 -5.54
N GLU A 15 -12.18 -5.29 -5.29
CA GLU A 15 -13.40 -4.58 -5.64
C GLU A 15 -13.56 -3.28 -4.82
N GLU A 16 -14.38 -2.34 -5.31
CA GLU A 16 -14.57 -1.04 -4.65
C GLU A 16 -15.09 -1.15 -3.21
N ASP A 17 -15.82 -2.21 -2.87
CA ASP A 17 -16.38 -2.45 -1.54
C ASP A 17 -15.54 -3.38 -0.66
N ALA A 18 -14.39 -3.86 -1.15
CA ALA A 18 -13.56 -4.80 -0.41
C ALA A 18 -13.08 -4.20 0.92
N THR A 19 -13.11 -4.99 1.99
CA THR A 19 -12.51 -4.64 3.28
C THR A 19 -11.14 -5.26 3.40
N VAL A 20 -10.24 -4.58 4.10
CA VAL A 20 -8.89 -5.09 4.35
C VAL A 20 -8.95 -6.13 5.47
N GLU A 21 -8.49 -7.35 5.19
CA GLU A 21 -8.48 -8.45 6.16
C GLU A 21 -7.25 -8.43 7.09
N PHE A 22 -6.27 -7.58 6.79
CA PHE A 22 -5.01 -7.50 7.54
C PHE A 22 -5.14 -6.66 8.80
N THR A 23 -4.41 -7.06 9.85
CA THR A 23 -4.30 -6.31 11.10
C THR A 23 -3.88 -4.88 10.83
N HIS A 24 -4.63 -3.94 11.40
CA HIS A 24 -4.37 -2.51 11.28
C HIS A 24 -2.92 -2.18 11.66
N GLY A 25 -2.21 -1.52 10.75
CA GLY A 25 -0.82 -1.12 10.95
C GLY A 25 0.25 -2.17 10.71
N SER A 26 -0.11 -3.38 10.29
CA SER A 26 0.85 -4.34 9.74
C SER A 26 1.39 -3.87 8.38
N SER A 27 2.59 -4.33 7.98
CA SER A 27 3.14 -4.02 6.66
C SER A 27 2.26 -4.57 5.52
N ALA A 28 1.55 -5.68 5.75
CA ALA A 28 0.57 -6.23 4.82
C ALA A 28 -0.64 -5.28 4.63
N PHE A 29 -1.16 -4.74 5.73
CA PHE A 29 -2.22 -3.74 5.70
C PHE A 29 -1.80 -2.49 4.93
N VAL A 30 -0.58 -1.99 5.17
CA VAL A 30 -0.04 -0.81 4.46
C VAL A 30 0.09 -1.10 2.97
N ALA A 31 0.69 -2.23 2.60
CA ALA A 31 0.86 -2.62 1.20
C ALA A 31 -0.49 -2.72 0.47
N TRP A 32 -1.47 -3.39 1.07
CA TRP A 32 -2.82 -3.52 0.51
C TRP A 32 -3.50 -2.15 0.33
N ARG A 33 -3.44 -1.27 1.34
CA ARG A 33 -4.01 0.09 1.23
C ARG A 33 -3.35 0.90 0.13
N VAL A 34 -2.05 0.79 -0.05
CA VAL A 34 -1.32 1.47 -1.15
C VAL A 34 -1.77 0.93 -2.50
N GLY A 35 -1.92 -0.38 -2.65
CA GLY A 35 -2.47 -1.00 -3.85
C GLY A 35 -3.85 -0.45 -4.23
N ARG A 36 -4.76 -0.39 -3.26
CA ARG A 36 -6.11 0.16 -3.46
C ARG A 36 -6.08 1.63 -3.83
N TRP A 37 -5.26 2.42 -3.14
CA TRP A 37 -5.09 3.84 -3.42
C TRP A 37 -4.57 4.08 -4.84
N LEU A 38 -3.61 3.27 -5.31
CA LEU A 38 -3.13 3.33 -6.69
C LEU A 38 -4.26 3.06 -7.68
N ARG A 39 -5.07 2.01 -7.48
CA ARG A 39 -6.24 1.73 -8.35
C ARG A 39 -7.19 2.93 -8.42
N GLN A 40 -7.52 3.53 -7.26
CA GLN A 40 -8.45 4.65 -7.16
C GLN A 40 -7.94 5.93 -7.84
N HIS A 41 -6.63 6.13 -7.89
CA HIS A 41 -6.00 7.33 -8.46
C HIS A 41 -5.47 7.12 -9.88
N GLY A 42 -5.82 6.02 -10.55
CA GLY A 42 -5.37 5.71 -11.91
C GLY A 42 -3.90 5.30 -12.01
N GLY A 43 -3.29 4.86 -10.91
CA GLY A 43 -1.95 4.31 -10.86
C GLY A 43 -1.83 2.92 -11.50
N ILE A 44 -0.60 2.45 -11.64
CA ILE A 44 -0.27 1.15 -12.23
C ILE A 44 -0.28 0.07 -11.14
N ARG A 45 -0.62 -1.16 -11.53
CA ARG A 45 -0.55 -2.33 -10.67
C ARG A 45 0.90 -2.53 -10.16
N PRO A 46 1.14 -2.58 -8.83
CA PRO A 46 2.47 -2.71 -8.26
C PRO A 46 3.24 -3.95 -8.75
N THR A 47 4.51 -3.78 -9.11
CA THR A 47 5.38 -4.92 -9.50
C THR A 47 6.42 -5.27 -8.45
N GLN A 48 6.89 -4.29 -7.67
CA GLN A 48 7.81 -4.50 -6.57
C GLN A 48 7.46 -3.60 -5.39
N VAL A 49 7.27 -4.21 -4.22
CA VAL A 49 6.98 -3.48 -2.98
C VAL A 49 7.95 -3.88 -1.88
N PHE A 50 8.64 -2.89 -1.32
CA PHE A 50 9.59 -3.07 -0.23
C PHE A 50 9.11 -2.34 1.04
N PRO A 51 9.32 -2.93 2.23
CA PRO A 51 9.03 -2.24 3.49
C PRO A 51 9.96 -1.04 3.66
N GLU A 52 9.42 0.07 4.16
CA GLU A 52 10.17 1.23 4.65
C GLU A 52 9.93 1.42 6.14
N SER A 53 10.64 2.36 6.77
CA SER A 53 10.42 2.67 8.17
C SER A 53 9.06 3.34 8.41
N GLY A 54 8.41 2.98 9.51
CA GLY A 54 7.08 3.48 9.86
C GLY A 54 5.96 2.91 8.97
N TYR A 55 4.93 3.72 8.72
CA TYR A 55 3.80 3.36 7.87
C TYR A 55 4.06 3.72 6.40
N ALA A 56 5.18 3.24 5.88
CA ALA A 56 5.62 3.52 4.51
C ALA A 56 6.05 2.24 3.79
N VAL A 57 5.91 2.26 2.47
CA VAL A 57 6.43 1.25 1.56
C VAL A 57 7.04 1.93 0.34
N ARG A 58 8.03 1.30 -0.29
CA ARG A 58 8.53 1.73 -1.60
C ARG A 58 7.88 0.85 -2.67
N VAL A 59 7.11 1.46 -3.56
CA VAL A 59 6.44 0.81 -4.69
C VAL A 59 7.12 1.23 -5.98
N ASP A 60 7.70 0.28 -6.70
CA ASP A 60 8.37 0.51 -8.00
C ASP A 60 9.37 1.69 -7.97
N GLY A 61 10.09 1.84 -6.85
CA GLY A 61 11.06 2.91 -6.62
C GLY A 61 10.51 4.16 -5.91
N VAL A 62 9.19 4.35 -5.86
CA VAL A 62 8.54 5.52 -5.26
C VAL A 62 8.15 5.23 -3.80
N LYS A 63 8.55 6.11 -2.87
CA LYS A 63 8.14 6.00 -1.48
C LYS A 63 6.71 6.51 -1.29
N VAL A 64 5.86 5.66 -0.73
CA VAL A 64 4.47 5.99 -0.36
C VAL A 64 4.33 5.85 1.16
N GLU A 65 3.83 6.88 1.81
CA GLU A 65 3.63 6.94 3.26
C GLU A 65 2.14 7.10 3.63
N ILE A 66 1.77 6.60 4.80
CA ILE A 66 0.46 6.81 5.41
C ILE A 66 0.64 7.72 6.65
N PRO A 67 0.37 9.04 6.54
CA PRO A 67 0.75 10.03 7.55
C PRO A 67 0.13 9.86 8.94
N ALA A 68 -1.09 9.35 9.02
CA ALA A 68 -1.83 9.20 10.29
C ALA A 68 -1.79 7.77 10.83
N GLY A 69 -0.64 7.10 10.73
CA GLY A 69 -0.40 5.82 11.41
C GLY A 69 -1.41 4.73 11.05
N ALA A 70 -1.53 4.42 9.77
CA ALA A 70 -2.50 3.48 9.15
C ALA A 70 -3.93 4.00 8.92
N THR A 71 -4.33 5.18 9.42
CA THR A 71 -5.68 5.74 9.18
C THR A 71 -5.73 6.78 8.04
N GLY A 72 -4.64 7.50 7.79
CA GLY A 72 -4.57 8.53 6.75
C GLY A 72 -4.69 8.00 5.32
N GLU A 73 -4.88 8.88 4.35
CA GLU A 73 -4.77 8.52 2.94
C GLU A 73 -3.30 8.32 2.55
N PRO A 74 -2.95 7.27 1.78
CA PRO A 74 -1.61 7.13 1.24
C PRO A 74 -1.23 8.35 0.40
N ARG A 75 0.03 8.77 0.51
CA ARG A 75 0.59 9.87 -0.28
C ARG A 75 2.00 9.56 -0.71
N ILE A 76 2.41 10.09 -1.85
CA ILE A 76 3.78 10.01 -2.32
C ILE A 76 4.63 10.91 -1.41
N ALA A 77 5.67 10.34 -0.81
CA ALA A 77 6.65 11.13 -0.09
C ALA A 77 7.54 11.85 -1.11
N SER A 78 7.54 13.17 -1.11
CA SER A 78 8.50 13.97 -1.88
C SER A 78 9.91 13.69 -1.35
N ALA A 79 10.86 13.44 -2.25
CA ALA A 79 12.26 13.17 -1.95
C ALA A 79 12.95 14.33 -1.23
#